data_AF-A0A090TDH6-F1
#
_entry.id   AF-A0A090TDH6-F1
#
_cell.length_a   1.000
_cell.length_b   1.000
_cell.length_c   1.000
_cell.angle_alpha   90.00
_cell.angle_beta   90.00
_cell.angle_gamma   90.00
#
_symmetry.space_group_name_H-M   'P 1'
#
loop_
_entity.id
_entity.type
_entity.pdbx_description
1 polymer ?
#
loop_
_entity_poly.entity_id
_entity_poly.type
_entity_poly.pdbx_seq_one_letter_code
_entity_poly.pdbx_strand_id
1 'polypeptide(L)'
;MKKNDFQKSAANLKKAVPLMVKHHVPATPANYALWYTYVDQTIPELNADMDAILKDYDVLPPVNSASLYRNHIAEKAEVDLQGLKQNLEAIVTEMSSSMDDALSDTSDFSQALEHSFDGLSSS
;
A
#
# COMPACT_ATOMS: atom_id res chain seq x y z
N MET A 1 9.57 -17.21 -0.41
CA MET A 1 9.95 -15.86 0.06
C MET A 1 10.22 -15.91 1.55
N LYS A 2 11.26 -15.24 2.05
CA LYS A 2 11.59 -15.26 3.49
C LYS A 2 10.72 -14.25 4.23
N LYS A 3 10.41 -14.50 5.51
CA LYS A 3 9.59 -13.61 6.38
C LYS A 3 10.07 -12.14 6.37
N ASN A 4 11.38 -11.93 6.20
CA ASN A 4 12.00 -10.61 6.13
C ASN A 4 11.64 -9.85 4.85
N ASP A 5 11.46 -10.54 3.72
CA ASP A 5 11.11 -9.92 2.43
C ASP A 5 9.69 -9.33 2.52
N PHE A 6 8.76 -10.07 3.15
CA PHE A 6 7.39 -9.62 3.36
C PHE A 6 7.32 -8.39 4.28
N GLN A 7 8.07 -8.39 5.38
CA GLN A 7 8.14 -7.24 6.29
C GLN A 7 8.72 -6.00 5.61
N LYS A 8 9.76 -6.17 4.78
CA LYS A 8 10.35 -5.09 3.99
C LYS A 8 9.33 -4.52 3.00
N SER A 9 8.67 -5.38 2.23
CA SER A 9 7.63 -4.96 1.29
C SER A 9 6.53 -4.18 2.00
N ALA A 10 5.97 -4.70 3.09
CA ALA A 10 4.94 -4.03 3.88
C ALA A 10 5.39 -2.65 4.41
N ALA A 11 6.64 -2.54 4.86
CA ALA A 11 7.21 -1.27 5.32
C ALA A 11 7.36 -0.26 4.17
N ASN A 12 7.77 -0.71 2.98
CA ASN A 12 7.83 0.13 1.79
C ASN A 12 6.42 0.60 1.38
N LEU A 13 5.39 -0.23 1.50
CA LEU A 13 4.00 0.17 1.18
C LEU A 13 3.53 1.30 2.09
N LYS A 14 3.77 1.13 3.40
CA LYS A 14 3.41 2.12 4.43
C LYS A 14 4.09 3.47 4.22
N LYS A 15 5.21 3.51 3.49
CA LYS A 15 5.93 4.75 3.12
C LYS A 15 5.50 5.29 1.76
N ALA A 16 5.31 4.44 0.77
CA ALA A 16 5.01 4.85 -0.60
C ALA A 16 3.62 5.51 -0.72
N VAL A 17 2.59 4.92 -0.10
CA VAL A 17 1.21 5.40 -0.23
C VAL A 17 1.04 6.85 0.29
N PRO A 18 1.53 7.22 1.49
CA PRO A 18 1.46 8.61 1.94
C PRO A 18 2.18 9.60 1.02
N LEU A 19 3.30 9.20 0.41
CA LEU A 19 4.03 10.05 -0.53
C LEU A 19 3.24 10.27 -1.82
N MET A 20 2.58 9.22 -2.35
CA MET A 20 1.69 9.35 -3.50
C MET A 20 0.54 10.31 -3.22
N VAL A 21 -0.08 10.23 -2.04
CA VAL A 21 -1.13 11.15 -1.62
C VAL A 21 -0.59 12.58 -1.52
N LYS A 22 0.56 12.77 -0.86
CA LYS A 22 1.21 14.08 -0.71
C LYS A 22 1.48 14.75 -2.07
N HIS A 23 1.95 13.98 -3.03
CA HIS A 23 2.31 14.49 -4.37
C HIS A 23 1.18 14.37 -5.39
N HIS A 24 -0.06 14.18 -4.94
CA HIS A 24 -1.28 14.14 -5.75
C HIS A 24 -1.22 13.11 -6.90
N VAL A 25 -0.60 11.96 -6.64
CA VAL A 25 -0.44 10.88 -7.61
C VAL A 25 -1.53 9.82 -7.41
N PRO A 26 -2.29 9.46 -8.45
CA PRO A 26 -3.31 8.42 -8.33
C PRO A 26 -2.67 7.04 -8.11
N ALA A 27 -3.32 6.20 -7.29
CA ALA A 27 -2.88 4.86 -6.93
C ALA A 27 -3.12 3.82 -8.05
N THR A 28 -2.59 4.10 -9.25
CA THR A 28 -2.56 3.12 -10.35
C THR A 28 -1.40 2.14 -10.17
N PRO A 29 -1.46 0.92 -10.74
CA PRO A 29 -0.37 -0.05 -10.63
C PRO A 29 1.00 0.48 -11.08
N ALA A 30 1.03 1.27 -12.16
CA ALA A 30 2.28 1.86 -12.68
C ALA A 30 2.87 2.89 -11.71
N ASN A 31 2.03 3.79 -11.17
CA ASN A 31 2.48 4.77 -10.20
C ASN A 31 2.91 4.10 -8.89
N TYR A 32 2.19 3.06 -8.49
CA TYR A 32 2.55 2.33 -7.29
C TYR A 32 3.91 1.63 -7.42
N ALA A 33 4.16 0.96 -8.54
CA ALA A 33 5.47 0.38 -8.83
C ALA A 33 6.57 1.46 -8.78
N LEU A 34 6.32 2.63 -9.37
CA LEU A 34 7.26 3.75 -9.36
C LEU A 34 7.61 4.21 -7.93
N TRP A 35 6.60 4.51 -7.11
CA TRP A 35 6.80 5.00 -5.75
C TRP A 35 7.33 3.93 -4.79
N TYR A 36 6.95 2.67 -5.00
CA TYR A 36 7.54 1.55 -4.26
C TYR A 36 9.03 1.44 -4.55
N THR A 37 9.44 1.44 -5.82
CA THR A 37 10.85 1.34 -6.22
C THR A 37 11.66 2.53 -5.71
N TYR A 38 11.08 3.74 -5.72
CA TYR A 38 11.67 4.93 -5.12
C TYR A 38 11.94 4.74 -3.62
N VAL A 39 10.96 4.27 -2.85
CA VAL A 39 11.13 4.02 -1.41
C VAL A 39 12.10 2.88 -1.11
N ASP A 40 12.10 1.85 -1.95
CA ASP A 40 12.98 0.68 -1.83
C ASP A 40 14.44 1.00 -2.15
N GLN A 41 14.70 2.13 -2.81
CA GLN A 41 16.03 2.64 -3.17
C GLN A 41 16.88 1.65 -4.00
N THR A 42 16.22 0.76 -4.74
CA THR A 42 16.89 -0.28 -5.53
C THR A 42 17.37 0.20 -6.90
N ILE A 43 16.93 1.38 -7.35
CA ILE A 43 17.37 2.01 -8.60
C ILE A 43 17.82 3.46 -8.28
N PRO A 44 19.11 3.68 -7.94
CA PRO A 44 19.60 5.00 -7.55
C PRO A 44 19.37 6.10 -8.59
N GLU A 45 19.41 5.76 -9.88
CA GLU A 45 19.12 6.69 -10.98
C GLU A 45 17.67 7.17 -10.95
N LEU A 46 16.71 6.27 -10.71
CA LEU A 46 15.30 6.62 -10.52
C LEU A 46 15.11 7.55 -9.31
N ASN A 47 15.81 7.27 -8.20
CA ASN A 47 15.76 8.11 -7.02
C ASN A 47 16.24 9.54 -7.31
N ALA A 48 17.37 9.68 -7.98
CA ALA A 48 17.93 10.98 -8.33
C ALA A 48 16.98 11.77 -9.27
N ASP A 49 16.41 11.12 -10.28
CA ASP A 49 15.48 11.75 -11.20
C ASP A 49 14.18 12.18 -10.49
N MET A 50 13.64 11.33 -9.60
CA MET A 50 12.47 11.68 -8.80
C MET A 50 12.77 12.83 -7.84
N ASP A 51 13.90 12.81 -7.13
CA ASP A 51 14.29 13.88 -6.21
C ASP A 51 14.44 15.23 -6.94
N ALA A 52 14.98 15.23 -8.16
CA ALA A 52 15.09 16.42 -8.99
C ALA A 52 13.71 16.99 -9.35
N ILE A 53 12.76 16.14 -9.74
CA ILE A 53 11.40 16.58 -10.08
C ILE A 53 10.64 17.06 -8.84
N LEU A 54 10.74 16.34 -7.72
CA LEU A 54 10.06 16.69 -6.47
C LEU A 54 10.63 17.96 -5.80
N LYS A 55 11.84 18.38 -6.18
CA LYS A 55 12.41 19.66 -5.77
C LYS A 55 11.74 20.84 -6.45
N ASP A 56 11.38 20.68 -7.72
CA ASP A 56 10.84 21.75 -8.56
C ASP A 56 9.31 21.78 -8.58
N TYR A 57 8.67 20.65 -8.28
CA TYR A 57 7.22 20.49 -8.32
C TYR A 57 6.69 19.82 -7.05
N ASP A 58 5.65 20.43 -6.45
CA ASP A 58 4.94 19.82 -5.32
C ASP A 58 4.06 18.63 -5.75
N VAL A 59 3.78 18.52 -7.06
CA VAL A 59 3.03 17.43 -7.70
C VAL A 59 3.94 16.71 -8.68
N LEU A 60 3.87 15.38 -8.76
CA LEU A 60 4.56 14.62 -9.79
C LEU A 60 3.69 14.59 -11.07
N PRO A 61 4.05 15.30 -12.16
CA PRO A 61 3.19 15.38 -13.34
C PRO A 61 3.00 14.02 -14.01
N PRO A 62 1.82 13.70 -14.56
CA PRO A 62 1.55 12.39 -15.18
C PRO A 62 2.53 12.01 -16.29
N VAL A 63 2.97 12.99 -17.08
CA VAL A 63 3.95 12.77 -18.17
C VAL A 63 5.33 12.36 -17.63
N ASN A 64 5.75 12.94 -16.51
CA ASN A 64 6.98 12.58 -15.81
C ASN A 64 6.86 11.19 -15.20
N SER A 65 5.76 10.88 -14.51
CA SER A 65 5.50 9.54 -13.95
C SER A 65 5.59 8.46 -15.02
N ALA A 66 4.94 8.67 -16.18
CA ALA A 66 4.96 7.73 -17.28
C ALA A 66 6.35 7.56 -17.90
N SER A 67 7.12 8.67 -18.01
CA SER A 67 8.48 8.64 -18.54
C SER A 67 9.44 7.92 -17.59
N LEU A 68 9.39 8.23 -16.29
CA LEU A 68 10.20 7.56 -15.26
C LEU A 68 9.89 6.06 -15.21
N TYR A 69 8.60 5.71 -15.22
CA TYR A 69 8.18 4.31 -15.26
C TYR A 69 8.75 3.60 -16.50
N ARG A 70 8.63 4.21 -17.69
CA ARG A 70 9.16 3.61 -18.92
C ARG A 70 10.67 3.43 -18.87
N ASN A 71 11.40 4.47 -18.44
CA ASN A 71 12.86 4.50 -18.50
C ASN A 71 13.52 3.60 -17.45
N HIS A 72 12.91 3.46 -16.27
CA HIS A 72 13.54 2.79 -15.13
C HIS A 72 12.90 1.45 -14.77
N ILE A 73 11.61 1.28 -15.09
CA ILE A 73 10.81 0.14 -14.65
C ILE A 73 10.40 -0.72 -15.83
N ALA A 74 9.83 -0.16 -16.91
CA ALA A 74 9.25 -0.94 -18.01
C ALA A 74 10.26 -1.89 -18.69
N GLU A 75 11.51 -1.47 -18.90
CA GLU A 75 12.56 -2.36 -19.45
C GLU A 75 12.99 -3.48 -18.49
N LYS A 76 12.76 -3.34 -17.18
CA LYS A 76 13.02 -4.37 -16.16
C LYS A 76 11.74 -5.12 -15.70
N ALA A 77 10.55 -4.68 -16.14
CA ALA A 77 9.26 -5.05 -15.56
C ALA A 77 8.48 -6.12 -16.33
N GLU A 78 9.06 -6.74 -17.37
CA GLU A 78 8.46 -7.96 -17.93
C GLU A 78 8.39 -9.11 -16.92
N VAL A 79 9.11 -9.02 -15.79
CA VAL A 79 9.30 -10.16 -14.88
C VAL A 79 8.31 -10.23 -13.70
N ASP A 80 7.62 -9.16 -13.24
CA ASP A 80 6.82 -9.31 -11.99
C ASP A 80 5.62 -8.35 -11.77
N LEU A 81 5.05 -7.74 -12.81
CA LEU A 81 3.84 -6.92 -12.61
C LEU A 81 2.62 -7.77 -12.19
N GLN A 82 2.57 -9.02 -12.64
CA GLN A 82 1.50 -9.93 -12.28
C GLN A 82 1.62 -10.44 -10.84
N GLY A 83 2.83 -10.74 -10.37
CA GLY A 83 3.06 -11.14 -8.98
C GLY A 83 2.85 -9.96 -8.01
N LEU A 84 3.23 -8.75 -8.40
CA LEU A 84 2.93 -7.55 -7.62
C LEU A 84 1.41 -7.30 -7.50
N LYS A 85 0.66 -7.46 -8.59
CA LYS A 85 -0.80 -7.35 -8.58
C LYS A 85 -1.44 -8.38 -7.64
N GLN A 86 -1.03 -9.64 -7.73
CA GLN A 86 -1.54 -10.71 -6.86
C GLN A 86 -1.25 -10.45 -5.38
N ASN A 87 -0.04 -9.95 -5.07
CA ASN A 87 0.31 -9.57 -3.70
C ASN A 87 -0.54 -8.41 -3.18
N LEU A 88 -0.85 -7.41 -4.02
CA LEU A 88 -1.74 -6.32 -3.66
C LEU A 88 -3.17 -6.79 -3.39
N GLU A 89 -3.71 -7.64 -4.25
CA GLU A 89 -5.05 -8.23 -4.07
C GLU A 89 -5.13 -9.05 -2.78
N ALA A 90 -4.08 -9.82 -2.45
CA ALA A 90 -3.99 -10.57 -1.21
C ALA A 90 -4.00 -9.64 0.02
N ILE A 91 -3.20 -8.57 0.01
CA ILE A 91 -3.13 -7.60 1.13
C ILE A 91 -4.48 -6.90 1.33
N VAL A 92 -5.14 -6.47 0.25
CA VAL A 92 -6.47 -5.84 0.33
C VAL A 92 -7.49 -6.82 0.91
N THR A 93 -7.47 -8.07 0.46
CA THR A 93 -8.39 -9.11 0.94
C THR A 93 -8.17 -9.41 2.43
N GLU A 94 -6.91 -9.52 2.87
CA GLU A 94 -6.55 -9.76 4.27
C GLU A 94 -6.98 -8.60 5.16
N MET A 95 -6.80 -7.36 4.69
CA MET A 95 -7.24 -6.15 5.40
C MET A 95 -8.77 -6.08 5.51
N SER A 96 -9.50 -6.42 4.45
CA SER A 96 -10.98 -6.51 4.50
C SER A 96 -11.45 -7.59 5.47
N SER A 97 -10.82 -8.78 5.46
CA SER A 97 -11.14 -9.86 6.40
C SER A 97 -10.91 -9.42 7.85
N SER A 98 -9.76 -8.82 8.13
CA SER A 98 -9.43 -8.36 9.49
C SER A 98 -10.39 -7.29 10.02
N MET A 99 -10.94 -6.45 9.13
CA MET A 99 -11.98 -5.49 9.50
C MET A 99 -13.31 -6.17 9.80
N ASP A 100 -13.69 -7.17 9.00
CA ASP A 100 -14.92 -7.95 9.20
C ASP A 100 -14.88 -8.74 10.51
N ASP A 101 -13.74 -9.38 10.79
CA ASP A 101 -13.49 -10.09 12.05
C ASP A 101 -13.60 -9.15 13.26
N ALA A 102 -12.98 -7.95 13.20
CA ALA A 102 -13.05 -6.97 14.27
C ALA A 102 -14.48 -6.44 14.51
N LEU A 103 -15.28 -6.31 13.44
CA LEU A 103 -16.69 -5.93 13.55
C LEU A 103 -17.52 -7.06 14.18
N SER A 104 -17.26 -8.31 13.79
CA SER A 104 -17.91 -9.49 14.37
C SER A 104 -17.60 -9.60 15.86
N ASP A 105 -16.32 -9.50 16.25
CA ASP A 105 -15.90 -9.55 17.65
C ASP A 105 -16.55 -8.46 18.51
N THR A 106 -16.71 -7.26 17.94
CA THR A 106 -17.39 -6.14 18.63
C THR A 106 -18.87 -6.42 18.82
N SER A 107 -19.53 -7.01 17.82
CA SER A 107 -20.93 -7.42 17.89
C SER A 107 -21.14 -8.50 18.95
N ASP A 108 -20.29 -9.52 18.96
CA ASP A 108 -20.35 -10.61 19.94
C ASP A 108 -20.12 -10.10 21.36
N PHE A 109 -19.18 -9.18 21.54
CA PHE A 109 -18.95 -8.52 22.82
C PHE A 109 -20.16 -7.67 23.27
N SER A 110 -20.78 -6.92 22.37
CA SER A 110 -21.99 -6.14 22.66
C SER A 110 -23.14 -7.05 23.10
N GLN A 111 -23.33 -8.17 22.41
CA GLN A 111 -24.39 -9.13 22.71
C GLN A 111 -24.16 -9.83 24.07
N ALA A 112 -22.90 -10.12 24.41
CA ALA A 112 -22.53 -10.65 25.72
C ALA A 112 -22.79 -9.64 26.86
N LEU A 113 -22.57 -8.34 26.61
CA LEU A 113 -22.89 -7.28 27.56
C LEU A 113 -24.41 -7.16 27.77
N GLU A 114 -25.21 -7.13 26.69
CA GLU A 114 -26.67 -7.08 26.78
C GLU A 114 -27.23 -8.27 27.57
N HIS A 115 -26.78 -9.49 27.27
CA HIS A 115 -27.22 -10.69 27.97
C HIS A 115 -26.86 -10.66 29.47
N SER A 116 -25.70 -10.09 29.83
CA SER A 116 -25.28 -9.95 31.22
C SER A 116 -26.13 -8.93 31.99
N PHE A 117 -26.54 -7.83 31.33
CA PHE A 117 -27.42 -6.83 31.94
C PHE A 117 -28.86 -7.32 32.08
N ASP A 118 -29.38 -8.04 31.10
CA ASP A 118 -30.73 -8.61 31.17
C ASP A 118 -30.86 -9.58 32.35
N GLY A 119 -29.87 -10.46 32.56
CA GLY A 119 -29.84 -11.39 33.70
C GLY A 119 -29.74 -10.71 35.08
N LEU A 120 -29.19 -9.49 35.14
CA LEU A 120 -29.14 -8.68 36.36
C LEU A 120 -30.45 -7.91 36.61
N SER A 121 -31.22 -7.61 35.55
CA SER A 121 -32.51 -6.90 35.67
C SER A 121 -33.69 -7.83 36.01
N SER A 122 -33.54 -9.14 35.76
CA SER A 122 -34.55 -10.15 36.03
C SER A 122 -34.40 -10.86 37.39
N SER A 123 -33.47 -10.39 38.25
CA SER A 123 -33.26 -10.85 39.63
C SER A 123 -33.69 -9.78 40.64
#